data_AF-A0A949N393-F1
#
_entry.id   AF-A0A949N393-F1
#
_cell.length_a   1.000
_cell.length_b   1.000
_cell.length_c   1.000
_cell.angle_alpha   90.00
_cell.angle_beta   90.00
_cell.angle_gamma   90.00
#
_symmetry.space_group_name_H-M   'P 1'
#
loop_
_entity.id
_entity.type
_entity.pdbx_description
1 polymer ?
#
loop_
_entity_poly.entity_id
_entity_poly.type
_entity_poly.pdbx_seq_one_letter_code
_entity_poly.pdbx_strand_id
1 'polypeptide(L)' 'MSAHRVAVEVAAGELHEHARDLLARGWRLALVAGHDDGDALRVVYLFCDGPPDQRHEVTVRLDP' A
#
# COMPACT_ATOMS: atom_id res chain seq x y z
N MET A 1 1.20 -6.80 -21.52
CA MET A 1 2.21 -6.53 -20.46
C MET A 1 1.57 -6.87 -19.14
N SER A 2 2.13 -7.79 -18.36
CA SER A 2 1.63 -8.06 -17.00
C SER A 2 2.15 -6.98 -16.07
N ALA A 3 1.31 -6.40 -15.23
CA ALA A 3 1.75 -5.45 -14.21
C ALA A 3 2.61 -6.20 -13.18
N HIS A 4 3.76 -5.61 -12.80
CA HIS A 4 4.56 -6.16 -11.71
C HIS A 4 3.97 -5.68 -10.38
N ARG A 5 3.58 -6.60 -9.51
CA ARG A 5 2.95 -6.28 -8.23
C ARG A 5 3.75 -6.86 -7.08
N VAL A 6 4.07 -6.00 -6.11
CA VAL A 6 4.61 -6.36 -4.79
C VAL A 6 3.55 -6.00 -3.75
N ALA A 7 3.29 -6.91 -2.81
CA ALA A 7 2.37 -6.67 -1.70
C ALA A 7 3.09 -6.93 -0.38
N VAL A 8 2.92 -6.01 0.57
CA VAL A 8 3.47 -6.11 1.93
C VAL A 8 2.39 -5.79 2.95
N GLU A 9 2.42 -6.47 4.09
CA GLU A 9 1.65 -6.09 5.28
C GLU A 9 2.61 -5.40 6.25
N VAL A 10 2.19 -4.27 6.81
CA VAL A 10 2.98 -3.50 7.77
C VAL A 10 2.11 -3.14 8.97
N ALA A 11 2.72 -2.95 10.13
CA ALA A 11 2.00 -2.44 11.30
C ALA A 11 1.53 -1.00 11.05
N ALA A 12 0.45 -0.58 11.71
CA ALA A 12 -0.09 0.77 11.54
C ALA A 12 0.94 1.88 11.85
N GLY A 13 1.83 1.66 12.82
CA GLY A 13 2.91 2.59 13.15
C GLY A 13 4.02 2.69 12.09
N GLU A 14 4.18 1.67 11.25
CA GLU A 14 5.23 1.59 10.21
C GLU A 14 4.78 2.22 8.89
N LEU A 15 3.46 2.40 8.71
CA LEU A 15 2.89 2.93 7.48
C LEU A 15 3.50 4.27 7.06
N HIS A 16 3.74 5.16 8.02
CA HIS A 16 4.26 6.50 7.73
C HIS A 16 5.65 6.44 7.08
N GLU A 17 6.57 5.67 7.68
CA GLU A 17 7.93 5.53 7.15
C GLU A 17 7.93 4.81 5.80
N HIS A 18 7.14 3.75 5.66
CA HIS A 18 7.04 2.99 4.41
C HIS A 18 6.48 3.84 3.27
N ALA A 19 5.41 4.61 3.53
CA ALA A 19 4.82 5.51 2.55
C ALA A 19 5.79 6.64 2.16
N ARG A 20 6.48 7.24 3.14
CA ARG A 20 7.50 8.27 2.89
C ARG A 20 8.59 7.75 1.96
N ASP A 21 9.08 6.55 2.20
CA ASP A 21 10.17 5.97 1.42
C ASP A 21 9.74 5.66 -0.03
N LEU A 22 8.50 5.17 -0.23
CA LEU A 22 7.93 4.97 -1.58
C LEU A 22 7.79 6.31 -2.32
N LEU A 23 7.25 7.33 -1.66
CA LEU A 23 7.09 8.67 -2.24
C LEU A 23 8.45 9.30 -2.61
N ALA A 24 9.45 9.17 -1.74
CA ALA A 24 10.81 9.66 -1.99
C ALA A 24 11.47 8.97 -3.19
N ARG A 25 11.09 7.72 -3.47
CA ARG A 25 11.55 6.93 -4.62
C ARG A 25 10.76 7.22 -5.91
N GLY A 26 9.81 8.15 -5.88
CA GLY A 26 9.05 8.58 -7.06
C GLY A 26 7.72 7.84 -7.29
N TRP A 27 7.41 6.84 -6.46
CA TRP A 27 6.13 6.15 -6.54
C TRP A 27 4.97 7.11 -6.21
N ARG A 28 3.82 6.91 -6.85
CA ARG A 28 2.64 7.77 -6.68
C ARG A 28 1.50 7.00 -6.04
N LEU A 29 0.89 7.55 -5.00
CA LEU A 29 -0.30 6.99 -4.39
C LEU A 29 -1.48 7.05 -5.38
N ALA A 30 -2.04 5.88 -5.69
CA ALA A 30 -3.10 5.71 -6.67
C ALA A 30 -4.45 5.33 -6.03
N LEU A 31 -4.44 4.64 -4.89
CA LEU A 31 -5.64 4.21 -4.17
C LEU A 31 -5.38 4.14 -2.66
N VAL A 32 -6.41 4.49 -1.88
CA VAL A 32 -6.55 4.10 -0.48
C VAL A 32 -7.93 3.47 -0.32
N ALA A 33 -8.00 2.22 0.12
CA ALA A 33 -9.24 1.48 0.26
C ALA A 33 -9.35 0.87 1.66
N GLY A 34 -10.36 1.31 2.41
CA GLY A 34 -10.75 0.68 3.68
C GLY A 34 -11.66 -0.52 3.42
N HIS A 35 -11.40 -1.60 4.15
CA HIS A 35 -12.17 -2.83 4.16
C HIS A 35 -12.61 -3.10 5.60
N ASP A 36 -13.87 -3.50 5.75
CA ASP A 36 -14.39 -4.06 6.97
C ASP A 36 -14.42 -5.58 6.80
N ASP A 37 -13.52 -6.28 7.49
CA ASP A 37 -13.43 -7.75 7.46
C ASP A 37 -14.32 -8.39 8.55
N GLY A 38 -15.03 -7.58 9.35
CA GLY A 38 -15.94 -7.99 10.42
C GLY A 38 -15.28 -8.12 11.79
N ASP A 39 -14.07 -8.66 11.87
CA ASP A 39 -13.28 -8.77 13.10
C ASP A 39 -12.25 -7.64 13.26
N ALA A 40 -11.83 -7.03 12.16
CA ALA A 40 -10.92 -5.90 12.11
C ALA A 40 -11.14 -5.04 10.86
N LEU A 41 -10.66 -3.80 10.91
CA LEU A 41 -10.56 -2.94 9.74
C LEU A 41 -9.21 -3.14 9.05
N ARG A 42 -9.21 -3.24 7.73
CA ARG A 42 -8.01 -3.33 6.90
C ARG A 42 -7.96 -2.20 5.89
N VAL A 43 -6.86 -1.47 5.83
CA VAL A 43 -6.63 -0.45 4.81
C VAL A 43 -5.57 -0.94 3.81
N VAL A 44 -5.84 -0.77 2.52
CA VAL A 44 -4.88 -1.05 1.44
C VAL A 44 -4.51 0.27 0.78
N TYR A 45 -3.21 0.57 0.75
CA TYR A 45 -2.62 1.67 0.00
C TYR A 45 -1.94 1.10 -1.25
N LEU A 46 -2.28 1.63 -2.42
CA LEU A 46 -1.63 1.25 -3.68
C LEU A 46 -0.77 2.40 -4.18
N PHE A 47 0.51 2.12 -4.35
CA PHE A 47 1.44 3.01 -5.04
C PHE A 47 1.78 2.46 -6.43
N CYS A 48 1.89 3.33 -7.43
CA CYS A 48 2.25 2.96 -8.79
C CYS A 48 3.49 3.71 -9.29
N ASP A 49 4.24 3.07 -10.19
CA ASP A 49 5.37 3.63 -10.94
C ASP A 49 5.42 3.01 -12.35
N GLY A 50 6.12 3.64 -13.30
CA GLY A 50 6.29 3.11 -14.65
C GLY A 50 6.56 4.16 -15.72
N PRO A 51 6.80 3.72 -16.97
CA PRO A 51 6.70 2.35 -17.49
C PRO A 51 7.92 1.43 -17.20
N PRO A 52 7.73 0.09 -17.12
CA PRO A 52 6.44 -0.65 -17.18
C PRO A 52 5.59 -0.40 -15.92
N ASP A 53 4.28 -0.70 -15.98
CA ASP A 53 3.37 -0.56 -14.82
C ASP A 53 3.86 -1.44 -13.65
N GLN A 54 4.24 -0.79 -12.56
CA GLN A 54 4.64 -1.39 -11.32
C GLN A 54 3.68 -0.94 -10.21
N ARG A 55 3.34 -1.87 -9.31
CA ARG A 55 2.36 -1.68 -8.24
C ARG A 55 2.94 -2.15 -6.93
N HIS A 56 2.89 -1.30 -5.90
CA HIS A 56 3.29 -1.62 -4.54
C HIS A 56 2.08 -1.46 -3.62
N GLU A 57 1.52 -2.58 -3.18
CA GLU A 57 0.40 -2.64 -2.24
C GLU A 57 0.94 -2.70 -0.81
N VAL A 58 0.46 -1.80 0.04
CA VAL A 58 0.75 -1.76 1.47
C VAL A 58 -0.55 -1.99 2.21
N THR A 59 -0.65 -3.14 2.87
CA THR A 59 -1.78 -3.51 3.70
C THR A 59 -1.49 -3.17 5.16
N VAL A 60 -2.46 -2.53 5.81
CA VAL A 60 -2.42 -2.23 7.24
C VAL A 60 -3.66 -2.79 7.89
N ARG A 61 -3.48 -3.65 8.89
CA ARG A 61 -4.55 -4.05 9.81
C ARG A 61 -4.61 -3.05 10.95
N LEU A 62 -5.82 -2.59 11.25
CA LEU A 62 -6.09 -1.73 12.39
C LEU A 62 -6.61 -2.62 13.50
N ASP A 63 -5.89 -2.63 14.62
CA ASP A 63 -6.42 -3.24 15.84
C ASP A 63 -7.74 -2.55 16.23
N PRO A 64 -8.73 -3.30 16.72
CA PRO A 64 -10.03 -2.75 17.12
C PRO A 64 -9.96 -1.74 18.28
#